data_AF-A0A6N2WD08-F1
#
_entry.id   AF-A0A6N2WD08-F1
#
_cell.length_a   1.000
_cell.length_b   1.000
_cell.length_c   1.000
_cell.angle_alpha   90.00
_cell.angle_beta   90.00
_cell.angle_gamma   90.00
#
_symmetry.space_group_name_H-M   'P 1'
#
loop_
_entity.id
_entity.type
_entity.pdbx_description
1 polymer ?
#
loop_
_entity_poly.entity_id
_entity_poly.type
_entity_poly.pdbx_seq_one_letter_code
_entity_poly.pdbx_strand_id
1 'polypeptide(L)'
;MKITLIREERESGKEAVSTQETDMLMEKLKTENKTGYITELRSIIPHLKGTNARYEHIDRLPRLYPAVEMTRTKAGEHRIKTYNGLVLLEVNNLAGVAEAELVKQQAALLPQTFAAFCGSSGRSAKIWVRFTLPDGGLPKNEDDIALFHAHAYRLAVKCYQPLLPFPITLQAPSLLQSCRMTVDEQPYYSPTAVAFCLEQPCALPSEDNYRQRKQQESNPLLRMTPGYEVADTCNLLFEAALDRAFRDLDNWRRGDDLRPLLSRLAEHCFKAGIPEEEAVRQTLMHYYREADETLVRLTLHNLYGELKGFGTRSSLNKDQETAFRLEEFMKRRYEFRYNTVLGDLEYRQRDSIHFYFQPADQRVRSSIAMKALKEGVRVWDRDITRFLSSDYEP
;
A
#
# COMPACT_ATOMS: atom_id res chain seq x y z
N MET A 1 -15.70 26.60 -9.28
CA MET A 1 -15.78 25.17 -9.72
C MET A 1 -16.33 24.39 -8.54
N LYS A 2 -17.30 23.51 -8.76
CA LYS A 2 -17.95 22.75 -7.69
C LYS A 2 -17.34 21.35 -7.52
N ILE A 3 -17.09 20.99 -6.28
CA ILE A 3 -16.63 19.66 -5.87
C ILE A 3 -17.80 18.91 -5.26
N THR A 4 -17.93 17.63 -5.59
CA THR A 4 -18.96 16.76 -5.00
C THR A 4 -18.50 16.24 -3.64
N LEU A 5 -19.40 16.30 -2.67
CA LEU A 5 -19.24 15.72 -1.35
C LEU A 5 -20.33 14.66 -1.14
N ILE A 6 -19.92 13.41 -0.92
CA ILE A 6 -20.84 12.31 -0.63
C ILE A 6 -20.64 11.84 0.81
N ARG A 7 -21.73 11.77 1.55
CA ARG A 7 -21.79 11.18 2.90
C ARG A 7 -22.68 9.95 2.85
N GLU A 8 -22.18 8.81 3.28
CA GLU A 8 -22.96 7.57 3.39
C GLU A 8 -23.45 7.42 4.83
N GLU A 9 -24.77 7.34 5.05
CA GLU A 9 -25.31 7.15 6.39
C GLU A 9 -25.28 5.67 6.79
N ARG A 10 -24.55 5.38 7.88
CA ARG A 10 -24.28 4.01 8.31
C ARG A 10 -25.53 3.18 8.61
N GLU A 11 -26.55 3.78 9.22
CA GLU A 11 -27.77 3.08 9.65
C GLU A 11 -28.70 2.74 8.49
N SER A 12 -28.75 3.60 7.47
CA SER A 12 -29.72 3.49 6.38
C SER A 12 -29.10 3.07 5.05
N GLY A 13 -27.78 3.10 4.93
CA GLY A 13 -27.05 2.93 3.67
C GLY A 13 -27.33 4.04 2.65
N LYS A 14 -28.05 5.10 3.04
CA LYS A 14 -28.42 6.18 2.13
C LYS A 14 -27.25 7.14 1.96
N GLU A 15 -26.90 7.40 0.71
CA GLU A 15 -25.94 8.45 0.37
C GLU A 15 -26.63 9.81 0.33
N ALA A 16 -25.99 10.82 0.91
CA ALA A 16 -26.33 12.23 0.77
C ALA A 16 -25.28 12.89 -0.11
N VAL A 17 -25.72 13.43 -1.25
CA VAL A 17 -24.87 14.14 -2.21
C VAL A 17 -25.05 15.63 -2.03
N SER A 18 -23.95 16.35 -1.91
CA SER A 18 -23.91 17.82 -1.89
C SER A 18 -22.77 18.33 -2.77
N THR A 19 -22.79 19.61 -3.11
CA THR A 19 -21.71 20.26 -3.86
C THR A 19 -21.24 21.51 -3.13
N GLN A 20 -19.94 21.80 -3.22
CA GLN A 20 -19.34 22.98 -2.60
C GLN A 20 -18.41 23.68 -3.58
N GLU A 21 -18.43 25.01 -3.62
CA GLU A 21 -17.45 25.78 -4.38
C GLU A 21 -16.05 25.55 -3.82
N THR A 22 -15.07 25.48 -4.72
CA THR A 22 -13.68 25.14 -4.41
C THR A 22 -13.06 26.10 -3.40
N ASP A 23 -13.22 27.42 -3.57
CA ASP A 23 -12.70 28.42 -2.64
C ASP A 23 -13.26 28.22 -1.22
N MET A 24 -14.58 28.01 -1.10
CA MET A 24 -15.24 27.76 0.17
C MET A 24 -14.81 26.42 0.78
N LEU A 25 -14.58 25.40 -0.04
CA LEU A 25 -14.09 24.10 0.42
C LEU A 25 -12.69 24.24 1.01
N MET A 26 -11.78 24.94 0.33
CA MET A 26 -10.40 25.10 0.77
C MET A 26 -10.30 25.89 2.08
N GLU A 27 -11.10 26.95 2.24
CA GLU A 27 -11.20 27.65 3.54
C GLU A 27 -11.74 26.72 4.64
N LYS A 28 -12.74 25.89 4.33
CA LYS A 28 -13.32 24.94 5.29
C LYS A 28 -12.32 23.86 5.73
N LEU A 29 -11.33 23.51 4.91
CA LEU A 29 -10.29 22.54 5.29
C LEU A 29 -9.33 23.10 6.35
N LYS A 30 -9.23 24.43 6.51
CA LYS A 30 -8.26 25.06 7.44
C LYS A 30 -8.55 24.81 8.91
N THR A 31 -9.83 24.64 9.26
CA THR A 31 -10.26 24.56 10.65
C THR A 31 -11.24 23.45 10.84
N GLU A 32 -11.07 22.71 11.92
CA GLU A 32 -12.04 21.71 12.32
C GLU A 32 -13.29 22.35 12.92
N ASN A 33 -14.43 21.68 12.75
CA ASN A 33 -15.63 22.04 13.48
C ASN A 33 -15.56 21.59 14.96
N LYS A 34 -16.44 22.13 15.80
CA LYS A 34 -16.44 21.86 17.25
C LYS A 34 -16.58 20.37 17.63
N THR A 35 -17.04 19.52 16.72
CA THR A 35 -17.22 18.09 16.97
C THR A 35 -15.91 17.29 16.97
N GLY A 36 -14.83 17.78 16.36
CA GLY A 36 -13.50 17.17 16.55
C GLY A 36 -13.27 15.78 15.93
N TYR A 37 -14.08 15.35 14.94
CA TYR A 37 -14.04 13.99 14.38
C TYR A 37 -12.70 13.61 13.71
N ILE A 38 -12.01 14.55 13.09
CA ILE A 38 -10.71 14.35 12.44
C ILE A 38 -9.61 14.30 13.50
N THR A 39 -9.66 15.17 14.51
CA THR A 39 -8.74 15.10 15.65
C THR A 39 -8.87 13.76 16.37
N GLU A 40 -10.09 13.32 16.65
CA GLU A 40 -10.37 12.03 17.27
C GLU A 40 -9.90 10.87 16.37
N LEU A 41 -10.22 10.90 15.07
CA LEU A 41 -9.72 9.92 14.09
C LEU A 41 -8.20 9.79 14.15
N ARG A 42 -7.47 10.92 14.16
CA ARG A 42 -6.00 10.93 14.23
C ARG A 42 -5.49 10.31 15.53
N SER A 43 -6.15 10.58 16.66
CA SER A 43 -5.75 9.99 17.95
C SER A 43 -6.00 8.48 18.06
N ILE A 44 -7.04 7.96 17.40
CA ILE A 44 -7.40 6.54 17.50
C ILE A 44 -6.67 5.67 16.48
N ILE A 45 -6.22 6.22 15.34
CA ILE A 45 -5.50 5.46 14.29
C ILE A 45 -4.38 4.55 14.82
N PRO A 46 -3.49 4.99 15.74
CA PRO A 46 -2.47 4.13 16.31
C PRO A 46 -3.03 2.90 17.04
N HIS A 47 -4.20 3.04 17.66
CA HIS A 47 -4.90 1.99 18.41
C HIS A 47 -5.72 1.06 17.51
N LEU A 48 -6.11 1.52 16.32
CA LEU A 48 -6.83 0.69 15.34
C LEU A 48 -5.89 -0.25 14.57
N LYS A 49 -4.58 0.05 14.52
CA LYS A 49 -3.61 -0.73 13.74
C LYS A 49 -3.52 -2.16 14.31
N GLY A 50 -3.66 -3.17 13.45
CA GLY A 50 -3.65 -4.59 13.85
C GLY A 50 -4.99 -5.09 14.42
N THR A 51 -6.06 -4.27 14.38
CA THR A 51 -7.39 -4.65 14.85
C THR A 51 -8.43 -4.63 13.73
N ASN A 52 -9.54 -5.34 13.91
CA ASN A 52 -10.72 -5.23 13.03
C ASN A 52 -11.63 -4.04 13.39
N ALA A 53 -11.25 -3.23 14.39
CA ALA A 53 -12.03 -2.09 14.83
C ALA A 53 -11.99 -0.97 13.78
N ARG A 54 -13.09 -0.24 13.66
CA ARG A 54 -13.21 0.92 12.78
C ARG A 54 -13.57 2.13 13.62
N TYR A 55 -13.09 3.30 13.20
CA TYR A 55 -13.52 4.56 13.80
C TYR A 55 -15.03 4.73 13.61
N GLU A 56 -15.75 4.91 14.71
CA GLU A 56 -17.23 4.88 14.75
C GLU A 56 -17.85 5.96 13.86
N HIS A 57 -17.26 7.15 13.86
CA HIS A 57 -17.76 8.34 13.17
C HIS A 57 -17.13 8.55 11.79
N ILE A 58 -16.58 7.50 11.18
CA ILE A 58 -15.95 7.61 9.86
C ILE A 58 -16.94 8.04 8.76
N ASP A 59 -18.22 7.73 8.95
CA ASP A 59 -19.36 8.10 8.10
C ASP A 59 -19.70 9.61 8.22
N ARG A 60 -19.26 10.27 9.29
CA ARG A 60 -19.43 11.73 9.48
C ARG A 60 -18.46 12.55 8.64
N LEU A 61 -17.44 11.93 8.04
CA LEU A 61 -16.46 12.58 7.17
C LEU A 61 -16.80 12.35 5.70
N PRO A 62 -17.37 13.35 4.99
CA PRO A 62 -17.76 13.18 3.59
C PRO A 62 -16.56 12.84 2.70
N ARG A 63 -16.81 12.10 1.62
CA ARG A 63 -15.83 11.90 0.55
C ARG A 63 -15.88 13.05 -0.46
N LEU A 64 -14.72 13.60 -0.78
CA LEU A 64 -14.51 14.65 -1.78
C LEU A 64 -14.16 14.01 -3.12
N TYR A 65 -14.89 14.35 -4.18
CA TYR A 65 -14.67 13.87 -5.54
C TYR A 65 -14.24 15.05 -6.42
N PRO A 66 -12.92 15.26 -6.60
CA PRO A 66 -12.44 16.46 -7.27
C PRO A 66 -12.69 16.46 -8.79
N ALA A 67 -12.69 15.28 -9.40
CA ALA A 67 -12.82 15.13 -10.85
C ALA A 67 -14.21 15.53 -11.38
N VAL A 68 -15.27 15.49 -10.57
CA VAL A 68 -16.65 15.61 -11.04
C VAL A 68 -17.57 16.41 -10.12
N GLU A 69 -18.46 17.20 -10.72
CA GLU A 69 -19.72 17.65 -10.11
C GLU A 69 -20.80 16.60 -10.42
N MET A 70 -21.39 16.01 -9.38
CA MET A 70 -22.46 15.03 -9.50
C MET A 70 -23.80 15.60 -9.04
N THR A 71 -24.86 15.02 -9.58
CA THR A 71 -26.25 15.30 -9.18
C THR A 71 -27.02 14.01 -8.98
N ARG A 72 -28.11 14.08 -8.21
CA ARG A 72 -29.05 12.97 -8.09
C ARG A 72 -30.16 13.09 -9.12
N THR A 73 -30.49 11.99 -9.76
CA THR A 73 -31.69 11.88 -10.60
C THR A 73 -32.94 11.76 -9.72
N LYS A 74 -34.12 11.95 -10.32
CA LYS A 74 -35.41 11.73 -9.64
C LYS A 74 -35.58 10.28 -9.14
N ALA A 75 -34.86 9.33 -9.74
CA ALA A 75 -34.84 7.92 -9.35
C ALA A 75 -33.81 7.61 -8.24
N GLY A 76 -33.03 8.62 -7.80
CA GLY A 76 -32.04 8.48 -6.72
C GLY A 76 -30.62 8.13 -7.18
N GLU A 77 -30.42 7.85 -8.47
CA GLU A 77 -29.12 7.50 -9.06
C GLU A 77 -28.19 8.71 -9.19
N HIS A 78 -26.88 8.45 -9.14
CA HIS A 78 -25.85 9.47 -9.31
C HIS A 78 -25.52 9.66 -10.78
N ARG A 79 -25.54 10.92 -11.24
CA ARG A 79 -25.13 11.28 -12.60
C ARG A 79 -24.07 12.38 -12.55
N ILE A 80 -23.00 12.20 -13.32
CA ILE A 80 -21.99 13.23 -13.55
C ILE A 80 -22.65 14.36 -14.35
N LYS A 81 -22.64 15.56 -13.78
CA LYS A 81 -23.14 16.78 -14.43
C LYS A 81 -22.02 17.54 -15.11
N THR A 82 -20.84 17.59 -14.50
CA THR A 82 -19.69 18.32 -15.03
C THR A 82 -18.40 17.61 -14.69
N TYR A 83 -17.51 17.46 -15.67
CA TYR A 83 -16.13 17.04 -15.46
C TYR A 83 -15.27 18.27 -15.16
N ASN A 84 -14.47 18.22 -14.10
CA ASN A 84 -13.69 19.34 -13.59
C ASN A 84 -12.25 19.39 -14.13
N GLY A 85 -11.79 18.35 -14.82
CA GLY A 85 -10.39 18.28 -15.28
C GLY A 85 -9.36 18.16 -14.15
N LEU A 86 -9.79 17.75 -12.96
CA LEU A 86 -8.91 17.53 -11.80
C LEU A 86 -8.58 16.05 -11.63
N VAL A 87 -7.30 15.75 -11.49
CA VAL A 87 -6.77 14.43 -11.15
C VAL A 87 -6.34 14.43 -9.68
N LEU A 88 -6.71 13.38 -8.94
CA LEU A 88 -6.27 13.17 -7.56
C LEU A 88 -5.06 12.22 -7.52
N LEU A 89 -3.94 12.71 -7.00
CA LEU A 89 -2.79 11.90 -6.59
C LEU A 89 -2.76 11.77 -5.07
N GLU A 90 -2.32 10.61 -4.58
CA GLU A 90 -2.19 10.37 -3.15
C GLU A 90 -0.80 9.86 -2.80
N VAL A 91 -0.24 10.37 -1.71
CA VAL A 91 0.91 9.76 -1.04
C VAL A 91 0.43 9.28 0.31
N ASN A 92 0.54 7.98 0.59
CA ASN A 92 0.07 7.34 1.81
C ASN A 92 1.24 6.80 2.63
N ASN A 93 0.95 6.23 3.80
CA ASN A 93 1.93 5.63 4.71
C ASN A 93 3.02 6.61 5.19
N LEU A 94 2.68 7.89 5.27
CA LEU A 94 3.56 8.90 5.86
C LEU A 94 3.61 8.70 7.38
N ALA A 95 4.74 9.02 8.02
CA ALA A 95 4.92 8.94 9.47
C ALA A 95 3.96 9.88 10.22
N GLY A 96 3.64 11.03 9.62
CA GLY A 96 2.74 12.03 10.20
C GLY A 96 2.66 13.31 9.38
N VAL A 97 2.13 14.36 10.01
CA VAL A 97 1.82 15.64 9.36
C VAL A 97 3.07 16.30 8.77
N ALA A 98 4.22 16.20 9.44
CA ALA A 98 5.47 16.80 8.95
C ALA A 98 5.91 16.25 7.57
N GLU A 99 5.77 14.95 7.34
CA GLU A 99 6.05 14.37 6.03
C GLU A 99 4.98 14.74 4.99
N ALA A 100 3.72 14.88 5.42
CA ALA A 100 2.67 15.39 4.54
C ALA A 100 2.94 16.83 4.09
N GLU A 101 3.45 17.69 4.97
CA GLU A 101 3.90 19.04 4.63
C GLU A 101 5.03 19.03 3.60
N LEU A 102 6.02 18.15 3.77
CA LEU A 102 7.10 18.00 2.79
C LEU A 102 6.55 17.63 1.40
N VAL A 103 5.61 16.69 1.33
CA VAL A 103 4.95 16.31 0.07
C VAL A 103 4.19 17.48 -0.54
N LYS A 104 3.42 18.24 0.27
CA LYS A 104 2.67 19.42 -0.17
C LYS A 104 3.60 20.48 -0.77
N GLN A 105 4.72 20.78 -0.09
CA GLN A 105 5.71 21.75 -0.55
C GLN A 105 6.33 21.33 -1.89
N GLN A 106 6.72 20.06 -2.04
CA GLN A 106 7.28 19.55 -3.30
C GLN A 106 6.25 19.56 -4.43
N ALA A 107 5.00 19.19 -4.15
CA ALA A 107 3.92 19.25 -5.12
C ALA A 107 3.67 20.70 -5.59
N ALA A 108 3.65 21.66 -4.67
CA ALA A 108 3.42 23.07 -4.96
C ALA A 108 4.47 23.71 -5.89
N LEU A 109 5.65 23.08 -6.08
CA LEU A 109 6.65 23.53 -7.05
C LEU A 109 6.16 23.43 -8.50
N LEU A 110 5.21 22.54 -8.79
CA LEU A 110 4.60 22.44 -10.12
C LEU A 110 3.43 23.42 -10.24
N PRO A 111 3.41 24.29 -11.27
CA PRO A 111 2.34 25.27 -11.46
C PRO A 111 0.98 24.64 -11.78
N GLN A 112 0.95 23.33 -12.08
CA GLN A 112 -0.26 22.55 -12.30
C GLN A 112 -0.91 22.02 -11.04
N THR A 113 -0.27 22.19 -9.87
CA THR A 113 -0.88 21.87 -8.59
C THR A 113 -2.00 22.86 -8.33
N PHE A 114 -3.23 22.36 -8.36
CA PHE A 114 -4.43 23.13 -8.04
C PHE A 114 -4.65 23.19 -6.54
N ALA A 115 -4.45 22.07 -5.85
CA ALA A 115 -4.46 22.00 -4.38
C ALA A 115 -3.54 20.90 -3.87
N ALA A 116 -2.95 21.09 -2.69
CA ALA A 116 -2.25 20.03 -1.97
C ALA A 116 -2.51 20.15 -0.47
N PHE A 117 -2.95 19.06 0.16
CA PHE A 117 -3.35 19.08 1.57
C PHE A 117 -3.16 17.71 2.25
N CYS A 118 -3.06 17.73 3.58
CA CYS A 118 -2.93 16.55 4.43
C CYS A 118 -4.26 15.79 4.49
N GLY A 119 -4.21 14.47 4.28
CA GLY A 119 -5.39 13.60 4.38
C GLY A 119 -5.91 13.43 5.81
N SER A 120 -7.12 12.90 5.95
CA SER A 120 -7.81 12.82 7.24
C SER A 120 -7.05 12.03 8.30
N SER A 121 -6.22 11.07 7.89
CA SER A 121 -5.37 10.28 8.81
C SER A 121 -4.20 11.05 9.42
N GLY A 122 -3.85 12.23 8.89
CA GLY A 122 -2.58 12.90 9.24
C GLY A 122 -1.33 12.19 8.69
N ARG A 123 -1.51 11.08 7.94
CA ARG A 123 -0.45 10.19 7.44
C ARG A 123 -0.52 9.98 5.93
N SER A 124 -1.12 10.95 5.24
CA SER A 124 -1.19 10.97 3.79
C SER A 124 -1.25 12.41 3.30
N ALA A 125 -0.88 12.63 2.04
CA ALA A 125 -1.07 13.88 1.33
C ALA A 125 -1.92 13.63 0.08
N LYS A 126 -2.79 14.59 -0.25
CA LYS A 126 -3.66 14.59 -1.43
C LYS A 126 -3.24 15.75 -2.31
N ILE A 127 -3.04 15.50 -3.59
CA ILE A 127 -2.60 16.50 -4.57
C ILE A 127 -3.62 16.50 -5.71
N TRP A 128 -4.22 17.65 -5.98
CA TRP A 128 -5.15 17.85 -7.09
C TRP A 128 -4.42 18.56 -8.22
N VAL A 129 -4.42 17.93 -9.40
CA VAL A 129 -3.67 18.40 -10.57
C VAL A 129 -4.64 18.78 -11.68
N ARG A 130 -4.42 19.93 -12.32
CA ARG A 130 -5.31 20.47 -13.34
C ARG A 130 -4.90 20.05 -14.76
N PHE A 131 -5.89 19.68 -15.57
CA PHE A 131 -5.73 19.32 -16.98
C PHE A 131 -6.77 20.01 -17.85
N THR A 132 -6.41 20.30 -19.09
CA THR A 132 -7.31 20.81 -20.15
C THR A 132 -6.92 20.24 -21.51
N LEU A 133 -7.85 20.31 -22.47
CA LEU A 133 -7.55 20.15 -23.89
C LEU A 133 -6.71 21.34 -24.41
N PRO A 134 -6.11 21.25 -25.61
CA PRO A 134 -5.31 22.34 -26.19
C PRO A 134 -6.06 23.65 -26.42
N ASP A 135 -7.39 23.58 -26.58
CA ASP A 135 -8.27 24.73 -26.70
C ASP A 135 -8.63 25.38 -25.35
N GLY A 136 -8.10 24.84 -24.24
CA GLY A 136 -8.41 25.26 -22.87
C GLY A 136 -9.73 24.69 -22.32
N GLY A 137 -10.46 23.90 -23.11
CA GLY A 137 -11.69 23.23 -22.72
C GLY A 137 -11.47 21.89 -22.02
N LEU A 138 -12.57 21.16 -21.85
CA LEU A 138 -12.60 19.79 -21.32
C LEU A 138 -13.47 18.89 -22.22
N PRO A 139 -13.20 17.58 -22.26
CA PRO A 139 -14.03 16.64 -23.00
C PRO A 139 -15.46 16.61 -22.44
N LYS A 140 -16.44 16.37 -23.32
CA LYS A 140 -17.87 16.49 -22.98
C LYS A 140 -18.62 15.17 -22.96
N ASN A 141 -18.26 14.21 -23.80
CA ASN A 141 -18.88 12.89 -23.80
C ASN A 141 -18.18 11.97 -22.78
N GLU A 142 -18.91 10.99 -22.26
CA GLU A 142 -18.44 10.15 -21.15
C GLU A 142 -17.21 9.31 -21.51
N ASP A 143 -17.18 8.76 -22.72
CA ASP A 143 -16.06 7.92 -23.20
C ASP A 143 -14.76 8.74 -23.33
N ASP A 144 -14.83 9.92 -23.96
CA ASP A 144 -13.69 10.83 -24.09
C ASP A 144 -13.21 11.34 -22.75
N ILE A 145 -14.13 11.61 -21.80
CA ILE A 145 -13.77 12.00 -20.42
C ILE A 145 -12.99 10.86 -19.76
N ALA A 146 -13.46 9.62 -19.86
CA ALA A 146 -12.80 8.46 -19.25
C ALA A 146 -11.40 8.25 -19.84
N LEU A 147 -11.26 8.30 -21.17
CA LEU A 147 -9.98 8.20 -21.86
C LEU A 147 -9.03 9.33 -21.46
N PHE A 148 -9.51 10.58 -21.52
CA PHE A 148 -8.74 11.75 -21.14
C PHE A 148 -8.27 11.67 -19.69
N HIS A 149 -9.15 11.31 -18.76
CA HIS A 149 -8.81 11.22 -17.34
C HIS A 149 -7.77 10.12 -17.05
N ALA A 150 -7.85 8.98 -17.75
CA ALA A 150 -6.87 7.91 -17.61
C ALA A 150 -5.45 8.35 -18.06
N HIS A 151 -5.36 9.04 -19.20
CA HIS A 151 -4.09 9.61 -19.67
C HIS A 151 -3.60 10.76 -18.77
N ALA A 152 -4.50 11.63 -18.32
CA ALA A 152 -4.18 12.72 -17.40
C ALA A 152 -3.61 12.20 -16.08
N TYR A 153 -4.22 11.15 -15.50
CA TYR A 153 -3.71 10.50 -14.30
C TYR A 153 -2.27 9.99 -14.49
N ARG A 154 -1.98 9.29 -15.59
CA ARG A 154 -0.62 8.79 -15.86
C ARG A 154 0.38 9.91 -16.06
N LEU A 155 0.01 10.96 -16.77
CA LEU A 155 0.89 12.11 -16.97
C LEU A 155 1.17 12.80 -15.63
N ALA A 156 0.15 12.97 -14.78
CA ALA A 156 0.31 13.52 -13.43
C ALA A 156 1.28 12.67 -12.60
N VAL A 157 1.09 11.35 -12.55
CA VAL A 157 2.02 10.44 -11.85
C VAL A 157 3.44 10.59 -12.39
N LYS A 158 3.63 10.60 -13.72
CA LYS A 158 4.95 10.71 -14.36
C LYS A 158 5.66 12.04 -14.02
N CYS A 159 4.91 13.14 -13.95
CA CYS A 159 5.44 14.46 -13.66
C CYS A 159 5.72 14.69 -12.16
N TYR A 160 4.86 14.20 -11.27
CA TYR A 160 4.99 14.44 -9.83
C TYR A 160 5.94 13.45 -9.15
N GLN A 161 5.92 12.16 -9.53
CA GLN A 161 6.70 11.13 -8.83
C GLN A 161 8.20 11.48 -8.67
N PRO A 162 8.89 12.07 -9.66
CA PRO A 162 10.31 12.41 -9.51
C PRO A 162 10.60 13.53 -8.50
N LEU A 163 9.61 14.37 -8.17
CA LEU A 163 9.74 15.48 -7.22
C LEU A 163 9.42 15.06 -5.79
N LEU A 164 8.62 14.01 -5.63
CA LEU A 164 8.14 13.59 -4.31
C LEU A 164 9.16 12.66 -3.64
N PRO A 165 9.46 12.88 -2.34
CA PRO A 165 10.38 12.02 -1.59
C PRO A 165 9.78 10.65 -1.26
N PHE A 166 8.46 10.50 -1.41
CA PHE A 166 7.71 9.28 -1.15
C PHE A 166 6.98 8.82 -2.42
N PRO A 167 6.73 7.51 -2.57
CA PRO A 167 6.00 6.98 -3.71
C PRO A 167 4.54 7.45 -3.72
N ILE A 168 4.06 7.85 -4.89
CA ILE A 168 2.63 8.03 -5.14
C ILE A 168 1.95 6.67 -5.01
N THR A 169 0.86 6.61 -4.25
CA THR A 169 -0.01 5.44 -4.18
C THR A 169 -0.83 5.37 -5.46
N LEU A 170 -0.61 4.30 -6.22
CA LEU A 170 -1.18 4.18 -7.54
C LEU A 170 -2.53 3.46 -7.48
N GLN A 171 -3.49 4.02 -8.20
CA GLN A 171 -4.86 3.52 -8.26
C GLN A 171 -5.30 3.47 -9.72
N ALA A 172 -6.23 2.57 -10.03
CA ALA A 172 -6.89 2.57 -11.33
C ALA A 172 -7.53 3.95 -11.57
N PRO A 173 -7.21 4.63 -12.70
CA PRO A 173 -7.77 5.94 -12.97
C PRO A 173 -9.29 5.87 -12.98
N SER A 174 -9.94 6.70 -12.18
CA SER A 174 -11.39 6.72 -12.05
C SER A 174 -11.87 8.12 -11.75
N LEU A 175 -12.94 8.53 -12.43
CA LEU A 175 -13.66 9.78 -12.14
C LEU A 175 -14.24 9.80 -10.72
N LEU A 176 -14.40 8.62 -10.11
CA LEU A 176 -14.93 8.45 -8.76
C LEU A 176 -13.82 8.32 -7.70
N GLN A 177 -12.56 8.53 -8.09
CA GLN A 177 -11.47 8.60 -7.12
C GLN A 177 -11.73 9.74 -6.14
N SER A 178 -11.69 9.42 -4.85
CA SER A 178 -12.09 10.33 -3.79
C SER A 178 -11.17 10.24 -2.58
N CYS A 179 -11.11 11.33 -1.83
CA CYS A 179 -10.45 11.37 -0.53
C CYS A 179 -11.47 11.78 0.54
N ARG A 180 -11.26 11.40 1.80
CA ARG A 180 -12.12 11.86 2.90
C ARG A 180 -11.84 13.32 3.23
N MET A 181 -12.88 14.04 3.61
CA MET A 181 -12.77 15.38 4.18
C MET A 181 -11.81 15.36 5.36
N THR A 182 -11.03 16.43 5.47
CA THR A 182 -9.85 16.52 6.34
C THR A 182 -9.75 17.92 6.93
N VAL A 183 -8.78 18.08 7.84
CA VAL A 183 -8.36 19.36 8.40
C VAL A 183 -6.87 19.50 8.18
N ASP A 184 -6.50 20.60 7.56
CA ASP A 184 -5.13 20.98 7.26
C ASP A 184 -5.07 22.50 7.43
N GLU A 185 -4.31 22.98 8.42
CA GLU A 185 -4.23 24.41 8.76
C GLU A 185 -3.65 25.25 7.63
N GLN A 186 -2.81 24.65 6.77
CA GLN A 186 -2.08 25.34 5.71
C GLN A 186 -2.19 24.58 4.38
N PRO A 187 -3.41 24.37 3.84
CA PRO A 187 -3.55 23.68 2.57
C PRO A 187 -2.98 24.59 1.48
N TYR A 188 -2.20 24.02 0.57
CA TYR A 188 -1.81 24.75 -0.63
C TYR A 188 -3.00 24.80 -1.58
N TYR A 189 -3.33 25.98 -2.08
CA TYR A 189 -4.42 26.17 -3.02
C TYR A 189 -4.09 27.28 -4.03
N SER A 190 -4.25 26.98 -5.32
CA SER A 190 -4.04 27.92 -6.42
C SER A 190 -5.23 27.88 -7.39
N PRO A 191 -6.21 28.80 -7.26
CA PRO A 191 -7.37 28.85 -8.15
C PRO A 191 -6.97 29.15 -9.61
N THR A 192 -5.85 29.84 -9.78
CA THR A 192 -5.25 30.19 -11.08
C THR A 192 -4.16 29.20 -11.53
N ALA A 193 -4.09 28.00 -10.95
CA ALA A 193 -3.15 26.97 -11.37
C ALA A 193 -3.25 26.72 -12.88
N VAL A 194 -2.09 26.65 -13.53
CA VAL A 194 -1.98 26.35 -14.96
C VAL A 194 -2.40 24.91 -15.19
N ALA A 195 -3.08 24.60 -16.28
CA ALA A 195 -3.41 23.21 -16.59
C ALA A 195 -2.28 22.53 -17.39
N PHE A 196 -2.07 21.23 -17.17
CA PHE A 196 -1.43 20.43 -18.21
C PHE A 196 -2.32 20.39 -19.45
N CYS A 197 -1.73 20.64 -20.60
CA CYS A 197 -2.38 20.46 -21.88
C CYS A 197 -2.22 19.00 -22.33
N LEU A 198 -3.34 18.33 -22.60
CA LEU A 198 -3.38 16.95 -23.08
C LEU A 198 -4.30 16.87 -24.30
N GLU A 199 -3.81 16.33 -25.42
CA GLU A 199 -4.66 16.06 -26.59
C GLU A 199 -5.66 14.95 -26.29
N GLN A 200 -6.85 14.99 -26.92
CA GLN A 200 -7.90 13.99 -26.70
C GLN A 200 -7.39 12.61 -27.14
N PRO A 201 -7.25 11.64 -26.22
CA PRO A 201 -6.81 10.30 -26.59
C PRO A 201 -7.93 9.52 -27.28
N CYS A 202 -7.56 8.66 -28.23
CA CYS A 202 -8.48 7.77 -28.94
C CYS A 202 -8.57 6.35 -28.35
N ALA A 203 -7.70 6.01 -27.40
CA ALA A 203 -7.66 4.71 -26.74
C ALA A 203 -7.08 4.84 -25.32
N LEU A 204 -7.31 3.82 -24.49
CA LEU A 204 -6.71 3.77 -23.15
C LEU A 204 -5.18 3.79 -23.24
N PRO A 205 -4.49 4.40 -22.26
CA PRO A 205 -3.05 4.47 -22.27
C PRO A 205 -2.41 3.07 -22.22
N SER A 206 -1.40 2.83 -23.06
CA SER A 206 -0.69 1.55 -23.09
C SER A 206 0.17 1.33 -21.85
N GLU A 207 0.17 0.11 -21.34
CA GLU A 207 0.90 -0.24 -20.11
C GLU A 207 2.41 -0.38 -20.29
N ASP A 208 2.88 -0.67 -21.50
CA ASP A 208 4.29 -1.03 -21.74
C ASP A 208 5.29 0.13 -21.55
N ASN A 209 4.82 1.38 -21.54
CA ASN A 209 5.68 2.57 -21.66
C ASN A 209 6.07 3.25 -20.33
N TYR A 210 5.52 2.82 -19.20
CA TYR A 210 5.84 3.42 -17.90
C TYR A 210 6.76 2.49 -17.10
N ARG A 211 8.05 2.81 -17.07
CA ARG A 211 9.02 2.13 -16.21
C ARG A 211 9.18 2.92 -14.91
N GLN A 212 8.55 2.45 -13.84
CA GLN A 212 8.79 2.99 -12.51
C GLN A 212 10.26 2.74 -12.14
N ARG A 213 11.04 3.81 -11.97
CA ARG A 213 12.38 3.72 -11.39
C ARG A 213 12.21 3.48 -9.89
N LYS A 214 12.05 2.22 -9.48
CA LYS A 214 12.04 1.85 -8.06
C LYS A 214 13.37 2.29 -7.45
N GLN A 215 13.31 3.20 -6.47
CA GLN A 215 14.46 3.44 -5.60
C GLN A 215 14.79 2.12 -4.91
N GLN A 216 16.07 1.73 -4.93
CA GLN A 216 16.53 0.52 -4.27
C GLN A 216 16.41 0.70 -2.75
N GLU A 217 15.55 -0.11 -2.13
CA GLU A 217 15.49 -0.23 -0.67
C GLU A 217 16.85 -0.74 -0.17
N SER A 218 17.50 0.00 0.73
CA SER A 218 18.89 -0.26 1.13
C SER A 218 19.03 -1.38 2.15
N ASN A 219 17.93 -1.77 2.83
CA ASN A 219 17.93 -2.71 3.94
C ASN A 219 17.64 -4.17 3.49
N PRO A 220 18.54 -5.15 3.74
CA PRO A 220 18.38 -6.55 3.32
C PRO A 220 17.14 -7.26 3.88
N LEU A 221 16.68 -6.93 5.09
CA LEU A 221 15.48 -7.53 5.67
C LEU A 221 14.20 -7.03 4.99
N LEU A 222 14.15 -5.74 4.63
CA LEU A 222 13.05 -5.14 3.87
C LEU A 222 13.04 -5.60 2.40
N ARG A 223 14.19 -6.03 1.86
CA ARG A 223 14.28 -6.69 0.53
C ARG A 223 13.67 -8.09 0.51
N MET A 224 13.60 -8.76 1.66
CA MET A 224 13.09 -10.13 1.72
C MET A 224 11.58 -10.22 1.89
N THR A 225 10.89 -9.15 2.32
CA THR A 225 9.41 -9.16 2.45
C THR A 225 8.69 -7.81 2.35
N PRO A 226 8.44 -7.35 1.13
CA PRO A 226 7.35 -6.40 0.84
C PRO A 226 5.96 -7.03 1.07
N GLY A 227 5.29 -6.70 2.17
CA GLY A 227 3.86 -6.99 2.39
C GLY A 227 3.49 -7.81 3.64
N TYR A 228 4.45 -8.26 4.45
CA TYR A 228 4.20 -8.86 5.77
C TYR A 228 4.41 -7.81 6.88
N GLU A 229 3.61 -7.86 7.96
CA GLU A 229 3.97 -7.11 9.16
C GLU A 229 5.29 -7.68 9.72
N VAL A 230 6.16 -6.80 10.25
CA VAL A 230 7.49 -7.19 10.78
C VAL A 230 7.37 -8.34 11.79
N ALA A 231 6.27 -8.38 12.55
CA ALA A 231 5.96 -9.43 13.50
C ALA A 231 5.79 -10.81 12.85
N ASP A 232 5.05 -10.92 11.74
CA ASP A 232 4.81 -12.20 11.05
C ASP A 232 6.10 -12.77 10.44
N THR A 233 6.97 -11.89 9.95
CA THR A 233 8.27 -12.30 9.41
C THR A 233 9.19 -12.81 10.52
N CYS A 234 9.19 -12.16 11.68
CA CYS A 234 9.96 -12.62 12.84
C CYS A 234 9.44 -13.95 13.37
N ASN A 235 8.12 -14.15 13.42
CA ASN A 235 7.50 -15.42 13.78
C ASN A 235 8.02 -16.56 12.87
N LEU A 236 7.96 -16.40 11.55
CA LEU A 236 8.39 -17.44 10.61
C LEU A 236 9.89 -17.77 10.71
N LEU A 237 10.73 -16.74 10.82
CA LEU A 237 12.17 -16.92 10.98
C LEU A 237 12.51 -17.60 12.31
N PHE A 238 11.75 -17.29 13.37
CA PHE A 238 11.89 -17.93 14.67
C PHE A 238 11.52 -19.41 14.60
N GLU A 239 10.38 -19.77 14.00
CA GLU A 239 9.96 -21.17 13.83
C GLU A 239 10.97 -21.98 13.02
N ALA A 240 11.53 -21.39 11.96
CA ALA A 240 12.58 -22.04 11.17
C ALA A 240 13.89 -22.18 11.96
N ALA A 241 14.24 -21.22 12.80
CA ALA A 241 15.39 -21.29 13.70
C ALA A 241 15.19 -22.37 14.78
N LEU A 242 13.97 -22.49 15.31
CA LEU A 242 13.58 -23.49 16.30
C LEU A 242 13.63 -24.91 15.74
N ASP A 243 13.11 -25.12 14.53
CA ASP A 243 13.16 -26.40 13.84
C ASP A 243 14.62 -26.84 13.57
N ARG A 244 15.51 -25.90 13.21
CA ARG A 244 16.95 -26.20 13.13
C ARG A 244 17.57 -26.53 14.47
N ALA A 245 17.21 -25.79 15.52
CA ALA A 245 17.70 -26.06 16.87
C ALA A 245 17.30 -27.47 17.33
N PHE A 246 16.10 -27.95 16.98
CA PHE A 246 15.70 -29.35 17.24
C PHE A 246 16.50 -30.35 16.42
N ARG A 247 16.76 -30.08 15.14
CA ARG A 247 17.58 -30.97 14.31
C ARG A 247 19.02 -31.07 14.79
N ASP A 248 19.56 -30.03 15.41
CA ASP A 248 20.90 -30.02 15.98
C ASP A 248 20.96 -30.70 17.38
N LEU A 249 19.81 -30.90 18.02
CA LEU A 249 19.69 -31.52 19.34
C LEU A 249 19.08 -32.92 19.20
N ASP A 250 19.94 -33.89 18.92
CA ASP A 250 19.53 -35.30 18.89
C ASP A 250 18.87 -35.69 20.23
N ASN A 251 17.58 -36.06 20.17
CA ASN A 251 16.75 -36.57 21.27
C ASN A 251 16.21 -35.56 22.32
N TRP A 252 16.27 -34.25 22.09
CA TRP A 252 15.63 -33.29 23.02
C TRP A 252 14.10 -33.41 22.98
N ARG A 253 13.44 -33.41 24.14
CA ARG A 253 11.99 -33.48 24.29
C ARG A 253 11.45 -32.39 25.21
N ARG A 254 10.18 -32.03 24.99
CA ARG A 254 9.48 -31.09 25.88
C ARG A 254 9.45 -31.65 27.31
N GLY A 255 9.96 -30.86 28.26
CA GLY A 255 10.16 -31.27 29.66
C GLY A 255 11.63 -31.51 30.03
N ASP A 256 12.53 -31.61 29.05
CA ASP A 256 13.97 -31.60 29.28
C ASP A 256 14.46 -30.18 29.62
N ASP A 257 15.70 -30.07 30.11
CA ASP A 257 16.34 -28.79 30.37
C ASP A 257 16.30 -27.89 29.13
N LEU A 258 15.87 -26.64 29.33
CA LEU A 258 15.69 -25.67 28.25
C LEU A 258 17.04 -25.08 27.79
N ARG A 259 18.07 -25.10 28.62
CA ARG A 259 19.37 -24.44 28.33
C ARG A 259 20.07 -24.93 27.06
N PRO A 260 20.15 -26.25 26.77
CA PRO A 260 20.69 -26.76 25.51
C PRO A 260 19.93 -26.24 24.28
N LEU A 261 18.60 -26.13 24.38
CA LEU A 261 17.76 -25.57 23.32
C LEU A 261 18.00 -24.07 23.15
N LEU A 262 18.06 -23.30 24.23
CA LEU A 262 18.35 -21.86 24.18
C LEU A 262 19.68 -21.57 23.51
N SER A 263 20.70 -22.40 23.76
CA SER A 263 22.02 -22.24 23.13
C SER A 263 21.94 -22.35 21.60
N ARG A 264 21.29 -23.39 21.07
CA ARG A 264 21.14 -23.59 19.61
C ARG A 264 20.18 -22.59 18.98
N LEU A 265 19.08 -22.31 19.67
CA LEU A 265 18.07 -21.35 19.23
C LEU A 265 18.67 -19.94 19.11
N ALA A 266 19.44 -19.49 20.11
CA ALA A 266 20.10 -18.18 20.07
C ALA A 266 21.02 -18.05 18.86
N GLU A 267 21.83 -19.07 18.58
CA GLU A 267 22.75 -19.09 17.45
C GLU A 267 22.01 -18.96 16.10
N HIS A 268 20.91 -19.67 15.93
CA HIS A 268 20.11 -19.62 14.69
C HIS A 268 19.31 -18.32 14.56
N CYS A 269 18.69 -17.84 15.64
CA CYS A 269 17.97 -16.57 15.64
C CYS A 269 18.90 -15.37 15.37
N PHE A 270 20.08 -15.35 16.00
CA PHE A 270 21.09 -14.31 15.81
C PHE A 270 21.59 -14.28 14.35
N LYS A 271 21.90 -15.46 13.79
CA LYS A 271 22.32 -15.56 12.38
C LYS A 271 21.21 -15.18 11.40
N ALA A 272 19.95 -15.42 11.76
CA ALA A 272 18.78 -15.00 10.99
C ALA A 272 18.44 -13.51 11.12
N GLY A 273 19.12 -12.78 12.01
CA GLY A 273 18.91 -11.34 12.21
C GLY A 273 17.65 -11.01 13.02
N ILE A 274 17.16 -11.97 13.82
CA ILE A 274 16.05 -11.73 14.74
C ILE A 274 16.60 -10.93 15.94
N PRO A 275 16.01 -9.78 16.31
CA PRO A 275 16.43 -9.03 17.48
C PRO A 275 16.33 -9.84 18.78
N GLU A 276 17.23 -9.61 19.73
CA GLU A 276 17.31 -10.33 21.01
C GLU A 276 15.96 -10.37 21.75
N GLU A 277 15.32 -9.20 21.92
CA GLU A 277 14.02 -9.10 22.60
C GLU A 277 12.91 -9.88 21.88
N GLU A 278 12.99 -9.97 20.56
CA GLU A 278 12.02 -10.74 19.78
C GLU A 278 12.25 -12.25 19.96
N ALA A 279 13.51 -12.71 19.99
CA ALA A 279 13.83 -14.09 20.32
C ALA A 279 13.42 -14.48 21.74
N VAL A 280 13.58 -13.58 22.72
CA VAL A 280 13.09 -13.76 24.10
C VAL A 280 11.57 -13.91 24.10
N ARG A 281 10.84 -12.96 23.51
CA ARG A 281 9.38 -12.94 23.48
C ARG A 281 8.81 -14.25 22.92
N GLN A 282 9.35 -14.70 21.79
CA GLN A 282 8.92 -15.93 21.12
C GLN A 282 9.22 -17.17 21.97
N THR A 283 10.42 -17.26 22.54
CA THR A 283 10.81 -18.38 23.41
C THR A 283 9.85 -18.50 24.60
N LEU A 284 9.48 -17.37 25.23
CA LEU A 284 8.52 -17.37 26.34
C LEU A 284 7.12 -17.77 25.90
N MET A 285 6.68 -17.41 24.70
CA MET A 285 5.39 -17.88 24.17
C MET A 285 5.36 -19.40 23.95
N HIS A 286 6.44 -19.98 23.42
CA HIS A 286 6.51 -21.41 23.10
C HIS A 286 6.70 -22.33 24.32
N TYR A 287 7.34 -21.81 25.37
CA TYR A 287 7.74 -22.56 26.56
C TYR A 287 7.20 -21.94 27.85
N TYR A 288 6.07 -21.26 27.80
CA TYR A 288 5.55 -20.50 28.95
C TYR A 288 5.35 -21.32 30.24
N ARG A 289 5.24 -22.66 30.16
CA ARG A 289 5.11 -23.55 31.33
C ARG A 289 6.46 -24.00 31.87
N GLU A 290 7.46 -24.07 31.01
CA GLU A 290 8.78 -24.65 31.29
C GLU A 290 9.89 -23.59 31.45
N ALA A 291 9.64 -22.35 31.00
CA ALA A 291 10.60 -21.27 30.96
C ALA A 291 10.44 -20.30 32.14
N ASP A 292 11.54 -20.09 32.87
CA ASP A 292 11.70 -18.94 33.75
C ASP A 292 12.11 -17.72 32.92
N GLU A 293 11.33 -16.64 32.97
CA GLU A 293 11.57 -15.42 32.18
C GLU A 293 12.96 -14.82 32.44
N THR A 294 13.40 -14.79 33.69
CA THR A 294 14.69 -14.23 34.08
C THR A 294 15.83 -15.08 33.51
N LEU A 295 15.69 -16.41 33.58
CA LEU A 295 16.66 -17.34 33.02
C LEU A 295 16.77 -17.20 31.50
N VAL A 296 15.64 -17.16 30.79
CA VAL A 296 15.63 -17.02 29.31
C VAL A 296 16.25 -15.70 28.88
N ARG A 297 15.88 -14.58 29.52
CA ARG A 297 16.44 -13.25 29.23
C ARG A 297 17.95 -13.21 29.44
N LEU A 298 18.44 -13.64 30.60
CA LEU A 298 19.88 -13.62 30.90
C LEU A 298 20.66 -14.56 29.97
N THR A 299 20.10 -15.74 29.67
CA THR A 299 20.77 -16.72 28.80
C THR A 299 20.88 -16.20 27.37
N LEU A 300 19.79 -15.68 26.79
CA LEU A 300 19.80 -15.13 25.44
C LEU A 300 20.66 -13.87 25.35
N HIS A 301 20.62 -12.99 26.34
CA HIS A 301 21.47 -11.79 26.40
C HIS A 301 22.97 -12.13 26.33
N ASN A 302 23.42 -13.06 27.18
CA ASN A 302 24.82 -13.49 27.21
C ASN A 302 25.23 -14.12 25.87
N LEU A 303 24.40 -15.00 25.31
CA LEU A 303 24.67 -15.66 24.04
C LEU A 303 24.70 -14.67 22.87
N TYR A 304 23.78 -13.71 22.81
CA TYR A 304 23.77 -12.67 21.77
C TYR A 304 24.99 -11.75 21.86
N GLY A 305 25.48 -11.46 23.07
CA GLY A 305 26.69 -10.67 23.30
C GLY A 305 27.99 -11.36 22.84
N GLU A 306 28.03 -12.69 22.85
CA GLU A 306 29.20 -13.48 22.44
C GLU A 306 29.26 -13.76 20.93
N LEU A 307 28.10 -13.82 20.26
CA LEU A 307 27.99 -14.18 18.86
C LEU A 307 28.45 -13.04 17.91
N LYS A 308 29.05 -13.42 16.78
CA LYS A 308 29.48 -12.50 15.72
C LYS A 308 28.81 -12.84 14.40
N GLY A 309 28.50 -11.84 13.59
CA GLY A 309 27.85 -12.02 12.30
C GLY A 309 26.32 -12.09 12.39
N PHE A 310 25.71 -11.10 13.05
CA PHE A 310 24.26 -10.94 13.10
C PHE A 310 23.67 -10.85 11.69
N GLY A 311 22.60 -11.60 11.41
CA GLY A 311 21.93 -11.57 10.10
C GLY A 311 22.73 -12.17 8.93
N THR A 312 23.80 -12.95 9.20
CA THR A 312 24.68 -13.48 8.14
C THR A 312 24.18 -14.79 7.50
N ARG A 313 23.17 -15.49 8.05
CA ARG A 313 22.62 -16.72 7.46
C ARG A 313 21.10 -16.84 7.69
N SER A 314 20.36 -17.16 6.63
CA SER A 314 18.91 -17.45 6.72
C SER A 314 18.63 -18.74 7.50
N SER A 315 17.60 -18.73 8.37
CA SER A 315 17.05 -19.91 9.06
C SER A 315 16.17 -20.78 8.17
N LEU A 316 15.78 -20.31 6.99
CA LEU A 316 15.03 -21.10 6.01
C LEU A 316 15.94 -22.06 5.26
N ASN A 317 15.50 -23.30 5.01
CA ASN A 317 16.23 -24.18 4.09
C ASN A 317 16.16 -23.63 2.64
N LYS A 318 16.98 -24.13 1.71
CA LYS A 318 17.06 -23.55 0.34
C LYS A 318 15.73 -23.59 -0.42
N ASP A 319 14.93 -24.64 -0.22
CA ASP A 319 13.64 -24.80 -0.91
C ASP A 319 12.58 -23.90 -0.29
N GLN A 320 12.56 -23.78 1.04
CA GLN A 320 11.73 -22.81 1.78
C GLN A 320 12.09 -21.37 1.42
N GLU A 321 13.38 -21.05 1.34
CA GLU A 321 13.86 -19.73 0.94
C GLU A 321 13.45 -19.42 -0.51
N THR A 322 13.53 -20.41 -1.40
CA THR A 322 13.10 -20.24 -2.79
C THR A 322 11.58 -20.08 -2.90
N ALA A 323 10.80 -20.89 -2.18
CA ALA A 323 9.34 -20.81 -2.15
C ALA A 323 8.87 -19.47 -1.57
N PHE A 324 9.48 -19.02 -0.47
CA PHE A 324 9.18 -17.75 0.16
C PHE A 324 9.55 -16.56 -0.73
N ARG A 325 10.72 -16.59 -1.35
CA ARG A 325 11.13 -15.57 -2.33
C ARG A 325 10.25 -15.57 -3.58
N LEU A 326 9.74 -16.73 -3.99
CA LEU A 326 8.78 -16.83 -5.08
C LEU A 326 7.43 -16.24 -4.66
N GLU A 327 6.90 -16.63 -3.50
CA GLU A 327 5.65 -16.09 -2.97
C GLU A 327 5.72 -14.57 -2.81
N GLU A 328 6.81 -14.06 -2.23
CA GLU A 328 7.10 -12.62 -2.15
C GLU A 328 7.10 -12.00 -3.54
N PHE A 329 7.88 -12.54 -4.47
CA PHE A 329 7.98 -12.00 -5.83
C PHE A 329 6.61 -11.96 -6.51
N MET A 330 5.82 -13.02 -6.36
CA MET A 330 4.47 -13.14 -6.92
C MET A 330 3.53 -12.12 -6.29
N LYS A 331 3.40 -12.11 -4.97
CA LYS A 331 2.53 -11.18 -4.22
C LYS A 331 2.97 -9.73 -4.32
N ARG A 332 4.25 -9.44 -4.54
CA ARG A 332 4.74 -8.07 -4.73
C ARG A 332 4.48 -7.56 -6.13
N ARG A 333 4.67 -8.41 -7.15
CA ARG A 333 4.65 -7.97 -8.54
C ARG A 333 3.35 -8.25 -9.26
N TYR A 334 2.50 -9.11 -8.73
CA TYR A 334 1.32 -9.59 -9.43
C TYR A 334 0.13 -9.75 -8.49
N GLU A 335 -1.03 -9.60 -9.08
CA GLU A 335 -2.31 -9.96 -8.49
C GLU A 335 -3.01 -10.86 -9.49
N PHE A 336 -3.50 -11.98 -9.00
CA PHE A 336 -4.14 -13.00 -9.81
C PHE A 336 -5.58 -13.18 -9.36
N ARG A 337 -6.43 -13.63 -10.28
CA ARG A 337 -7.82 -13.99 -10.00
C ARG A 337 -8.27 -15.08 -10.95
N TYR A 338 -9.15 -15.96 -10.48
CA TYR A 338 -9.85 -16.86 -11.37
C TYR A 338 -11.11 -16.21 -11.95
N ASN A 339 -11.20 -16.12 -13.29
CA ASN A 339 -12.41 -15.66 -13.96
C ASN A 339 -13.36 -16.84 -14.11
N THR A 340 -14.37 -16.92 -13.24
CA THR A 340 -15.36 -18.01 -13.22
C THR A 340 -16.25 -18.07 -14.45
N VAL A 341 -16.37 -16.97 -15.20
CA VAL A 341 -17.18 -16.91 -16.43
C VAL A 341 -16.40 -17.45 -17.63
N LEU A 342 -15.11 -17.11 -17.73
CA LEU A 342 -14.24 -17.58 -18.81
C LEU A 342 -13.55 -18.92 -18.49
N GLY A 343 -13.53 -19.33 -17.22
CA GLY A 343 -12.85 -20.53 -16.76
C GLY A 343 -11.32 -20.42 -16.81
N ASP A 344 -10.79 -19.20 -16.78
CA ASP A 344 -9.38 -18.92 -16.99
C ASP A 344 -8.76 -18.10 -15.85
N LEU A 345 -7.48 -18.35 -15.58
CA LEU A 345 -6.68 -17.55 -14.66
C LEU A 345 -6.30 -16.23 -15.33
N GLU A 346 -6.57 -15.13 -14.66
CA GLU A 346 -6.14 -13.81 -15.07
C GLU A 346 -5.13 -13.22 -14.08
N TYR A 347 -4.27 -12.34 -14.56
CA TYR A 347 -3.28 -11.64 -13.76
C TYR A 347 -3.25 -10.15 -14.12
N ARG A 348 -2.82 -9.33 -13.17
CA ARG A 348 -2.32 -7.99 -13.42
C ARG A 348 -1.02 -7.79 -12.65
N GLN A 349 -0.15 -6.91 -13.11
CA GLN A 349 1.02 -6.57 -12.32
C GLN A 349 0.59 -5.61 -11.21
N ARG A 350 1.06 -5.82 -9.98
CA ARG A 350 0.89 -4.91 -8.82
C ARG A 350 1.77 -3.65 -8.91
N ASP A 351 2.21 -3.34 -10.12
CA ASP A 351 2.90 -2.10 -10.39
C ASP A 351 1.90 -0.99 -10.70
N SER A 352 2.46 0.17 -10.96
CA SER A 352 1.77 1.46 -11.04
C SER A 352 0.82 1.61 -12.23
N ILE A 353 0.81 0.63 -13.11
CA ILE A 353 0.40 0.80 -14.50
C ILE A 353 -0.59 -0.26 -14.93
N HIS A 354 -0.35 -1.54 -14.65
CA HIS A 354 -1.24 -2.59 -15.12
C HIS A 354 -2.52 -2.67 -14.25
N PHE A 355 -3.52 -1.87 -14.60
CA PHE A 355 -4.77 -1.79 -13.83
C PHE A 355 -5.76 -2.91 -14.17
N TYR A 356 -5.72 -3.39 -15.42
CA TYR A 356 -6.64 -4.38 -15.94
C TYR A 356 -6.04 -5.79 -15.88
N PHE A 357 -6.89 -6.75 -15.52
CA PHE A 357 -6.54 -8.16 -15.54
C PHE A 357 -6.46 -8.67 -16.99
N GLN A 358 -5.44 -9.45 -17.27
CA GLN A 358 -5.15 -10.07 -18.56
C GLN A 358 -5.05 -11.59 -18.39
N PRO A 359 -5.31 -12.40 -19.42
CA PRO A 359 -5.15 -13.85 -19.35
C PRO A 359 -3.70 -14.25 -18.96
N ALA A 360 -3.56 -15.14 -17.98
CA ALA A 360 -2.28 -15.68 -17.52
C ALA A 360 -1.88 -16.93 -18.33
N ASP A 361 -1.71 -16.72 -19.64
CA ASP A 361 -1.35 -17.77 -20.60
C ASP A 361 0.08 -18.33 -20.38
N GLN A 362 0.45 -19.38 -21.12
CA GLN A 362 1.77 -20.00 -20.97
C GLN A 362 2.92 -19.03 -21.24
N ARG A 363 2.75 -18.09 -22.17
CA ARG A 363 3.78 -17.10 -22.50
C ARG A 363 4.01 -16.14 -21.33
N VAL A 364 2.94 -15.72 -20.67
CA VAL A 364 2.99 -14.91 -19.45
C VAL A 364 3.67 -15.70 -18.34
N ARG A 365 3.31 -16.96 -18.11
CA ARG A 365 3.92 -17.80 -17.06
C ARG A 365 5.43 -17.95 -17.25
N SER A 366 5.90 -18.23 -18.46
CA SER A 366 7.34 -18.28 -18.77
C SER A 366 8.01 -16.90 -18.62
N SER A 367 7.29 -15.81 -18.93
CA SER A 367 7.80 -14.45 -18.71
C SER A 367 7.94 -14.10 -17.22
N ILE A 368 7.01 -14.56 -16.38
CA ILE A 368 7.07 -14.42 -14.92
C ILE A 368 8.26 -15.20 -14.37
N ALA A 369 8.46 -16.45 -14.80
CA ALA A 369 9.62 -17.27 -14.41
C ALA A 369 10.94 -16.56 -14.76
N MET A 370 11.05 -16.03 -15.98
CA MET A 370 12.24 -15.28 -16.41
C MET A 370 12.47 -13.99 -15.60
N LYS A 371 11.41 -13.29 -15.19
CA LYS A 371 11.51 -12.11 -14.33
C LYS A 371 11.95 -12.50 -12.90
N ALA A 372 11.42 -13.60 -12.35
CA ALA A 372 11.81 -14.14 -11.05
C ALA A 372 13.30 -14.53 -11.03
N LEU A 373 13.76 -15.22 -12.08
CA LEU A 373 15.17 -15.60 -12.25
C LEU A 373 16.10 -14.39 -12.31
N LYS A 374 15.71 -13.33 -13.04
CA LYS A 374 16.48 -12.07 -13.10
C LYS A 374 16.54 -11.34 -11.76
N GLU A 375 15.59 -11.56 -10.87
CA GLU A 375 15.59 -11.05 -9.49
C GLU A 375 16.27 -11.99 -8.49
N GLY A 376 16.91 -13.06 -8.97
CA GLY A 376 17.66 -13.99 -8.13
C GLY A 376 16.80 -15.03 -7.41
N VAL A 377 15.54 -15.17 -7.80
CA VAL A 377 14.66 -16.25 -7.35
C VAL A 377 14.86 -17.45 -8.29
N ARG A 378 15.48 -18.52 -7.81
CA ARG A 378 15.80 -19.70 -8.64
C ARG A 378 14.56 -20.59 -8.82
N VAL A 379 13.77 -20.34 -9.85
CA VAL A 379 12.51 -21.05 -10.11
C VAL A 379 12.39 -21.50 -11.56
N TRP A 380 11.62 -22.55 -11.78
CA TRP A 380 11.26 -23.09 -13.09
C TRP A 380 9.79 -22.81 -13.42
N ASP A 381 9.40 -22.93 -14.69
CA ASP A 381 8.01 -22.77 -15.15
C ASP A 381 7.02 -23.66 -14.37
N ARG A 382 7.47 -24.83 -13.92
CA ARG A 382 6.67 -25.74 -13.08
C ARG A 382 6.39 -25.17 -11.69
N ASP A 383 7.33 -24.44 -11.10
CA ASP A 383 7.17 -23.82 -9.78
C ASP A 383 6.16 -22.66 -9.84
N ILE A 384 6.20 -21.88 -10.93
CA ILE A 384 5.19 -20.86 -11.25
C ILE A 384 3.81 -21.50 -11.41
N THR A 385 3.72 -22.57 -12.21
CA THR A 385 2.44 -23.25 -12.46
C THR A 385 1.85 -23.81 -11.16
N ARG A 386 2.69 -24.43 -10.32
CA ARG A 386 2.28 -24.99 -9.03
C ARG A 386 1.77 -23.92 -8.07
N PHE A 387 2.39 -22.74 -8.06
CA PHE A 387 1.94 -21.60 -7.26
C PHE A 387 0.55 -21.15 -7.74
N LEU A 388 0.40 -20.90 -9.05
CA LEU A 388 -0.84 -20.39 -9.65
C LEU A 388 -2.01 -21.40 -9.67
N SER A 389 -1.72 -22.69 -9.49
CA SER A 389 -2.73 -23.75 -9.42
C SER A 389 -2.99 -24.25 -7.99
N SER A 390 -2.49 -23.55 -6.98
CA SER A 390 -2.64 -23.92 -5.57
C SER A 390 -3.70 -23.06 -4.88
N ASP A 391 -4.25 -23.56 -3.77
CA ASP A 391 -5.25 -22.88 -2.94
C ASP A 391 -4.75 -21.56 -2.29
N TYR A 392 -3.51 -21.14 -2.59
CA TYR A 392 -2.98 -19.83 -2.19
C TYR A 392 -3.66 -18.67 -2.92
N GLU A 393 -4.33 -18.93 -4.06
CA GLU A 393 -5.06 -17.92 -4.84
C GLU A 393 -6.50 -18.35 -5.12
N PRO A 394 -7.48 -17.41 -5.11
CA PRO A 394 -8.91 -17.71 -5.21
C PRO A 394 -9.40 -18.08 -6.61
#